data_AF-B2TNH6-F1
#
_entry.id   AF-B2TNH6-F1
#
_cell.length_a   1.000
_cell.length_b   1.000
_cell.length_c   1.000
_cell.angle_alpha   90.00
_cell.angle_beta   90.00
_cell.angle_gamma   90.00
#
_symmetry.space_group_name_H-M   'P 1'
#
loop_
_entity.id
_entity.type
_entity.pdbx_description
1 polymer ?
#
loop_
_entity_poly.entity_id
_entity_poly.type
_entity_poly.pdbx_seq_one_letter_code
_entity_poly.pdbx_strand_id
1 'polypeptide(L)'
;MKRNMHAKTIALVLAAITTMQAGGIVPNFEGNNIKAYADTIVKEEKQSIETTKSKDTYKAMGIDVNTTTAGSITVTLPSKFTNSLDSLDSKDNTAYIAVKFTTPSGINASKIKDLSSSKEYVLSSNSNEVKDGCYIKYIPIATKNGAEWEPIVNTYKNDSYKYEWFNENGVAIKTSLNTTVQREKYATVSISGTEKVGKTLEANVTAYKNGVQVTNLGNVEYQWYRSKYRDKDFDSLSGEHSRDYKLANRDEDKYIKVVAKVTIDGETVVAEDRTSSIDEKKSSRSHSSSSKGSGSTADTDRINDKIEDSKADSVSYNVSNYPKVEKDVFECLKDNDDKTLVLEGDDYSWTFDGDDIKNVSSMDSKLDTTIETTSPNESEIKNILNGANVVNLYFSYDGKLPGKAKIEAKIGSKYNGKNMYVYYYNKSTKSLELVASNVKVKDDNISFTITHCSDYVLSETPLSAAVGFKEGWNILNGGNWQYVLGGNRVTGWNFINGRWYWMDSFGMMQKGWVNPNGSWYYLNYNGDMATGWQNINGKWYYLREDGKMLTGWVDDRGTWYYLDYSGAMVSNTTVNGYRLGSNGAWIR
;
A
#
# COMPACT_ATOMS: atom_id res chain seq x y z
N MET A 1 -51.64 45.67 -24.92
CA MET A 1 -51.97 44.53 -25.80
C MET A 1 -51.85 43.24 -24.99
N LYS A 2 -52.95 42.48 -24.96
CA LYS A 2 -53.15 41.05 -24.61
C LYS A 2 -52.52 40.46 -23.32
N ARG A 3 -53.44 40.20 -22.38
CA ARG A 3 -53.52 39.17 -21.33
C ARG A 3 -52.51 39.22 -20.17
N ASN A 4 -52.94 39.86 -19.07
CA ASN A 4 -52.47 39.54 -17.72
C ASN A 4 -53.66 39.64 -16.73
N MET A 5 -54.43 38.56 -16.64
CA MET A 5 -55.40 38.30 -15.58
C MET A 5 -55.07 36.94 -14.98
N HIS A 6 -54.38 36.92 -13.83
CA HIS A 6 -54.59 35.97 -12.72
C HIS A 6 -53.65 36.21 -11.51
N ALA A 7 -53.26 37.45 -11.22
CA ALA A 7 -52.66 37.81 -9.93
C ALA A 7 -53.68 38.37 -8.91
N LYS A 8 -54.91 38.70 -9.36
CA LYS A 8 -55.97 39.30 -8.52
C LYS A 8 -56.91 38.30 -7.86
N THR A 9 -56.75 36.99 -8.08
CA THR A 9 -57.65 35.97 -7.50
C THR A 9 -57.11 35.36 -6.19
N ILE A 10 -55.80 35.40 -5.93
CA ILE A 10 -55.22 34.80 -4.70
C ILE A 10 -55.12 35.81 -3.55
N ALA A 11 -55.00 37.11 -3.85
CA ALA A 11 -55.04 38.17 -2.83
C ALA A 11 -56.40 38.29 -2.11
N LEU A 12 -57.48 37.69 -2.65
CA LEU A 12 -58.79 37.68 -2.00
C LEU A 12 -58.97 36.56 -0.96
N VAL A 13 -58.09 35.55 -0.93
CA VAL A 13 -58.20 34.46 0.07
C VAL A 13 -57.45 34.81 1.37
N LEU A 14 -56.35 35.57 1.29
CA LEU A 14 -55.63 36.02 2.50
C LEU A 14 -56.27 37.21 3.22
N ALA A 15 -57.16 37.97 2.56
CA ALA A 15 -57.94 39.02 3.21
C ALA A 15 -59.20 38.49 3.94
N ALA A 16 -59.52 37.20 3.83
CA ALA A 16 -60.70 36.58 4.43
C ALA A 16 -60.45 35.94 5.81
N ILE A 17 -59.20 35.91 6.32
CA ILE A 17 -58.88 35.24 7.60
C ILE A 17 -58.59 36.26 8.73
N THR A 18 -58.42 37.55 8.43
CA THR A 18 -58.24 38.61 9.44
C THR A 18 -59.54 39.23 9.98
N THR A 19 -60.72 38.72 9.60
CA THR A 19 -62.01 39.16 10.17
C THR A 19 -62.92 37.99 10.51
N MET A 20 -62.51 37.12 11.45
CA MET A 20 -63.46 36.43 12.33
C MET A 20 -62.93 36.45 13.77
N GLN A 21 -63.86 36.78 14.65
CA GLN A 21 -63.70 37.37 15.97
C GLN A 21 -63.13 36.42 17.03
N ALA A 22 -62.64 37.07 18.09
CA ALA A 22 -62.91 36.72 19.49
C ALA A 22 -63.90 35.56 19.68
N GLY A 23 -63.47 34.53 20.40
CA GLY A 23 -64.30 33.41 20.80
C GLY A 23 -63.57 32.10 20.57
N GLY A 24 -63.27 31.41 21.66
CA GLY A 24 -62.45 30.20 21.65
C GLY A 24 -63.01 29.10 20.76
N ILE A 25 -62.16 28.57 19.88
CA ILE A 25 -62.18 27.17 19.45
C ILE A 25 -60.71 26.76 19.31
N VAL A 26 -60.29 25.78 20.10
CA VAL A 26 -58.99 25.11 19.97
C VAL A 26 -59.11 24.05 18.86
N PRO A 27 -58.32 24.11 17.77
CA PRO A 27 -58.14 22.96 16.91
C PRO A 27 -57.03 22.10 17.51
N ASN A 28 -57.43 20.94 18.03
CA ASN A 28 -56.56 19.86 18.44
C ASN A 28 -55.88 19.27 17.19
N PHE A 29 -54.56 19.35 17.09
CA PHE A 29 -53.79 18.59 16.11
C PHE A 29 -52.80 17.69 16.85
N GLU A 30 -53.27 16.49 17.20
CA GLU A 30 -52.43 15.34 17.49
C GLU A 30 -51.86 14.79 16.18
N GLY A 31 -50.53 14.68 16.11
CA GLY A 31 -49.82 13.74 15.23
C GLY A 31 -49.82 14.00 13.71
N ASN A 32 -48.60 14.12 13.18
CA ASN A 32 -48.11 13.64 11.87
C ASN A 32 -47.49 14.69 10.94
N ASN A 33 -46.17 14.52 10.72
CA ASN A 33 -45.41 14.83 9.50
C ASN A 33 -45.80 16.10 8.72
N ILE A 34 -45.19 17.24 9.07
CA ILE A 34 -45.12 18.41 8.17
C ILE A 34 -44.01 18.14 7.14
N LYS A 35 -44.34 17.32 6.15
CA LYS A 35 -43.52 17.07 4.96
C LYS A 35 -44.04 17.93 3.82
N ALA A 36 -43.83 19.24 3.92
CA ALA A 36 -43.95 20.21 2.82
C ALA A 36 -43.70 21.59 3.43
N TYR A 37 -42.58 22.25 3.12
CA TYR A 37 -42.44 23.73 3.06
C TYR A 37 -41.00 24.23 2.79
N ALA A 38 -40.04 23.37 2.43
CA ALA A 38 -38.69 23.82 2.06
C ALA A 38 -38.57 24.28 0.59
N ASP A 39 -39.39 23.74 -0.33
CA ASP A 39 -39.27 24.03 -1.77
C ASP A 39 -39.82 25.40 -2.21
N THR A 40 -40.47 26.15 -1.31
CA THR A 40 -41.19 27.38 -1.69
C THR A 40 -40.57 28.68 -1.17
N ILE A 41 -39.47 28.63 -0.40
CA ILE A 41 -38.73 29.82 0.07
C ILE A 41 -37.24 29.71 -0.31
N VAL A 42 -36.97 29.41 -1.57
CA VAL A 42 -35.76 29.89 -2.26
C VAL A 42 -36.24 30.82 -3.39
N LYS A 43 -37.06 31.81 -3.04
CA LYS A 43 -37.27 32.96 -3.88
C LYS A 43 -36.51 34.12 -3.26
N GLU A 44 -35.33 34.34 -3.80
CA GLU A 44 -34.66 35.64 -3.94
C GLU A 44 -35.16 36.76 -3.02
N GLU A 45 -34.86 36.69 -1.74
CA GLU A 45 -34.57 37.90 -0.97
C GLU A 45 -33.36 37.62 -0.07
N LYS A 46 -32.23 38.22 -0.44
CA LYS A 46 -31.04 38.35 0.41
C LYS A 46 -31.39 39.22 1.61
N GLN A 47 -32.11 38.70 2.60
CA GLN A 47 -32.26 39.40 3.87
C GLN A 47 -31.07 39.04 4.76
N SER A 48 -30.05 39.91 4.74
CA SER A 48 -29.02 39.94 5.77
C SER A 48 -29.69 40.30 7.10
N ILE A 49 -29.70 39.37 8.06
CA ILE A 49 -30.08 39.70 9.44
C ILE A 49 -28.86 40.35 10.09
N GLU A 50 -28.79 41.68 10.09
CA GLU A 50 -27.73 42.41 10.80
C GLU A 50 -28.10 42.56 12.28
N THR A 51 -27.45 41.80 13.16
CA THR A 51 -27.51 42.07 14.60
C THR A 51 -26.54 43.19 14.95
N THR A 52 -27.04 44.33 15.42
CA THR A 52 -26.20 45.44 15.87
C THR A 52 -25.66 45.16 17.28
N LYS A 53 -24.32 45.20 17.41
CA LYS A 53 -23.50 45.15 18.64
C LYS A 53 -23.19 43.78 19.27
N SER A 54 -22.47 42.96 18.51
CA SER A 54 -21.13 42.46 18.93
C SER A 54 -20.26 42.39 17.66
N LYS A 55 -18.95 42.20 17.75
CA LYS A 55 -18.00 42.37 16.62
C LYS A 55 -18.15 41.38 15.46
N ASP A 56 -19.14 40.49 15.48
CA ASP A 56 -19.28 39.41 14.51
C ASP A 56 -20.60 39.55 13.72
N THR A 57 -20.52 40.09 12.51
CA THR A 57 -21.65 40.16 11.57
C THR A 57 -21.75 38.82 10.87
N TYR A 58 -22.60 37.91 11.37
CA TYR A 58 -22.83 36.61 10.75
C TYR A 58 -23.88 36.74 9.63
N LYS A 59 -23.57 36.26 8.42
CA LYS A 59 -24.58 36.11 7.35
C LYS A 59 -25.18 34.70 7.43
N ALA A 60 -26.50 34.61 7.43
CA ALA A 60 -27.23 33.36 7.52
C ALA A 60 -28.34 33.27 6.46
N MET A 61 -28.72 32.04 6.11
CA MET A 61 -29.96 31.80 5.36
C MET A 61 -31.10 31.55 6.34
N GLY A 62 -32.20 32.27 6.20
CA GLY A 62 -33.35 32.18 7.09
C GLY A 62 -34.32 31.07 6.70
N ILE A 63 -34.72 30.25 7.66
CA ILE A 63 -35.91 29.40 7.56
C ILE A 63 -36.90 29.84 8.65
N ASP A 64 -38.05 30.35 8.20
CA ASP A 64 -39.16 30.71 9.08
C ASP A 64 -39.96 29.45 9.45
N VAL A 65 -39.93 29.06 10.73
CA VAL A 65 -40.75 27.97 11.24
C VAL A 65 -41.68 28.50 12.34
N ASN A 66 -42.91 28.83 11.94
CA ASN A 66 -43.94 29.30 12.88
C ASN A 66 -44.59 28.12 13.60
N THR A 67 -44.19 27.82 14.84
CA THR A 67 -44.87 26.84 15.70
C THR A 67 -45.20 27.43 17.06
N THR A 68 -46.45 27.29 17.52
CA THR A 68 -46.93 27.81 18.81
C THR A 68 -47.09 26.73 19.89
N THR A 69 -46.81 25.46 19.56
CA THR A 69 -46.95 24.28 20.45
C THR A 69 -45.65 23.51 20.61
N ALA A 70 -45.51 22.77 21.72
CA ALA A 70 -44.40 21.83 21.91
C ALA A 70 -44.41 20.74 20.84
N GLY A 71 -43.24 20.32 20.34
CA GLY A 71 -43.15 19.36 19.24
C GLY A 71 -41.74 19.14 18.71
N SER A 72 -41.63 18.62 17.48
CA SER A 72 -40.36 18.47 16.77
C SER A 72 -40.41 19.14 15.40
N ILE A 73 -39.39 19.92 15.07
CA ILE A 73 -39.18 20.52 13.75
C ILE A 73 -38.00 19.82 13.10
N THR A 74 -38.15 19.33 11.89
CA THR A 74 -37.04 18.78 11.11
C THR A 74 -36.76 19.66 9.90
N VAL A 75 -35.59 20.30 9.89
CA VAL A 75 -35.06 21.05 8.75
C VAL A 75 -34.22 20.08 7.91
N THR A 76 -34.62 19.85 6.66
CA THR A 76 -33.86 18.98 5.75
C THR A 76 -33.13 19.83 4.72
N LEU A 77 -31.81 19.76 4.70
CA LEU A 77 -30.96 20.45 3.73
C LEU A 77 -30.77 19.60 2.46
N PRO A 78 -30.99 20.16 1.26
CA PRO A 78 -30.74 19.43 0.00
C PRO A 78 -29.28 19.01 -0.15
N SER A 79 -29.02 17.94 -0.90
CA SER A 79 -27.65 17.45 -1.20
C SER A 79 -26.73 18.54 -1.78
N LYS A 80 -27.29 19.41 -2.62
CA LYS A 80 -26.60 20.48 -3.37
C LYS A 80 -26.41 21.79 -2.59
N PHE A 81 -26.80 21.81 -1.33
CA PHE A 81 -26.83 23.02 -0.51
C PHE A 81 -25.45 23.69 -0.39
N THR A 82 -24.34 22.94 -0.48
CA THR A 82 -22.97 23.48 -0.46
C THR A 82 -22.71 24.50 -1.57
N ASN A 83 -23.20 24.24 -2.79
CA ASN A 83 -22.98 25.14 -3.93
C ASN A 83 -23.78 26.46 -3.82
N SER A 84 -24.79 26.51 -2.96
CA SER A 84 -25.54 27.74 -2.70
C SER A 84 -24.82 28.71 -1.75
N LEU A 85 -23.83 28.19 -1.00
CA LEU A 85 -23.04 28.95 -0.02
C LEU A 85 -21.94 29.81 -0.64
N ASP A 86 -21.59 29.60 -1.91
CA ASP A 86 -20.55 30.37 -2.63
C ASP A 86 -20.81 31.89 -2.63
N SER A 87 -22.06 32.29 -2.40
CA SER A 87 -22.48 33.69 -2.32
C SER A 87 -22.47 34.29 -0.90
N LEU A 88 -22.28 33.49 0.15
CA LEU A 88 -22.18 33.93 1.54
C LEU A 88 -20.73 34.29 1.88
N ASP A 89 -20.32 35.54 1.71
CA ASP A 89 -19.02 35.99 2.23
C ASP A 89 -19.16 36.33 3.74
N SER A 90 -18.79 35.39 4.62
CA SER A 90 -18.82 35.54 6.08
C SER A 90 -17.43 35.90 6.62
N LYS A 91 -17.33 36.83 7.58
CA LYS A 91 -16.04 37.27 8.17
C LYS A 91 -15.27 36.19 8.92
N ASP A 92 -15.97 35.19 9.44
CA ASP A 92 -15.43 34.07 10.21
C ASP A 92 -15.27 32.79 9.37
N ASN A 93 -15.35 32.91 8.05
CA ASN A 93 -15.38 31.78 7.12
C ASN A 93 -16.41 30.70 7.52
N THR A 94 -17.50 31.04 8.22
CA THR A 94 -18.51 30.08 8.67
C THR A 94 -19.91 30.47 8.16
N ALA A 95 -20.60 29.53 7.54
CA ALA A 95 -21.99 29.71 7.12
C ALA A 95 -22.94 29.22 8.20
N TYR A 96 -24.05 29.95 8.38
CA TYR A 96 -25.08 29.63 9.38
C TYR A 96 -26.47 29.49 8.75
N ILE A 97 -27.30 28.64 9.36
CA ILE A 97 -28.74 28.63 9.13
C ILE A 97 -29.44 29.29 10.31
N ALA A 98 -30.30 30.26 10.03
CA ALA A 98 -31.10 30.94 11.03
C ALA A 98 -32.47 30.28 11.10
N VAL A 99 -32.79 29.70 12.26
CA VAL A 99 -34.12 29.15 12.55
C VAL A 99 -34.86 30.16 13.41
N LYS A 100 -35.95 30.71 12.89
CA LYS A 100 -36.82 31.64 13.62
C LYS A 100 -37.97 30.89 14.29
N PHE A 101 -38.21 31.23 15.55
CA PHE A 101 -39.28 30.72 16.40
C PHE A 101 -40.19 31.87 16.83
N THR A 102 -41.50 31.64 16.92
CA THR A 102 -42.45 32.57 17.54
C THR A 102 -42.78 32.09 18.94
N THR A 103 -42.63 32.96 19.94
CA THR A 103 -42.94 32.65 21.33
C THR A 103 -44.45 32.76 21.58
N PRO A 104 -45.08 31.79 22.25
CA PRO A 104 -46.45 31.95 22.75
C PRO A 104 -46.60 33.20 23.64
N SER A 105 -47.78 33.82 23.65
CA SER A 105 -48.06 35.00 24.46
C SER A 105 -47.90 34.74 25.97
N GLY A 106 -47.26 35.66 26.70
CA GLY A 106 -47.01 35.53 28.15
C GLY A 106 -45.68 34.86 28.53
N ILE A 107 -44.84 34.54 27.54
CA ILE A 107 -43.47 34.07 27.76
C ILE A 107 -42.49 35.21 27.53
N ASN A 108 -41.55 35.38 28.46
CA ASN A 108 -40.50 36.36 28.33
C ASN A 108 -39.36 35.80 27.46
N ALA A 109 -39.25 36.27 26.22
CA ALA A 109 -38.24 35.83 25.26
C ALA A 109 -36.79 36.03 25.77
N SER A 110 -36.54 37.03 26.62
CA SER A 110 -35.21 37.30 27.19
C SER A 110 -34.76 36.27 28.24
N LYS A 111 -35.65 35.38 28.68
CA LYS A 111 -35.38 34.38 29.74
C LYS A 111 -35.34 32.94 29.21
N ILE A 112 -35.42 32.72 27.90
CA ILE A 112 -35.34 31.37 27.32
C ILE A 112 -33.95 30.78 27.58
N LYS A 113 -33.90 29.51 28.02
CA LYS A 113 -32.64 28.80 28.28
C LYS A 113 -32.47 27.62 27.32
N ASP A 114 -31.31 27.55 26.68
CA ASP A 114 -30.84 26.38 25.95
C ASP A 114 -30.30 25.33 26.94
N LEU A 115 -30.84 24.12 26.90
CA LEU A 115 -30.45 23.00 27.77
C LEU A 115 -29.52 22.01 27.08
N SER A 116 -29.12 22.27 25.84
CA SER A 116 -28.24 21.41 25.05
C SER A 116 -26.81 21.51 25.59
N SER A 117 -26.21 20.40 26.02
CA SER A 117 -24.88 20.37 26.67
C SER A 117 -23.69 20.45 25.70
N SER A 118 -23.80 21.15 24.58
CA SER A 118 -22.74 21.24 23.57
C SER A 118 -22.55 22.68 23.10
N LYS A 119 -21.52 23.34 23.66
CA LYS A 119 -20.92 24.64 23.32
C LYS A 119 -21.86 25.86 23.24
N GLU A 120 -21.48 26.86 24.05
CA GLU A 120 -22.15 28.14 24.27
C GLU A 120 -22.38 28.93 22.99
N TYR A 121 -23.63 29.35 22.76
CA TYR A 121 -23.92 30.64 22.17
C TYR A 121 -25.05 31.27 22.98
N VAL A 122 -24.67 32.17 23.89
CA VAL A 122 -25.61 33.06 24.56
C VAL A 122 -25.90 34.20 23.60
N LEU A 123 -27.13 34.30 23.09
CA LEU A 123 -27.60 35.52 22.43
C LEU A 123 -28.43 36.31 23.44
N SER A 124 -27.80 37.32 24.03
CA SER A 124 -28.49 38.41 24.69
C SER A 124 -29.21 39.24 23.62
N SER A 125 -30.53 39.36 23.78
CA SER A 125 -31.37 40.32 23.07
C SER A 125 -30.76 41.72 23.08
N ASN A 126 -30.75 42.40 21.92
CA ASN A 126 -31.11 43.83 21.78
C ASN A 126 -30.94 44.32 20.33
N SER A 127 -32.01 44.32 19.53
CA SER A 127 -32.35 45.43 18.62
C SER A 127 -33.63 45.18 17.81
N ASN A 128 -34.71 45.88 18.19
CA ASN A 128 -35.71 46.63 17.41
C ASN A 128 -36.14 46.29 15.95
N GLU A 129 -35.85 45.13 15.37
CA GLU A 129 -36.53 44.69 14.12
C GLU A 129 -37.02 43.23 14.15
N VAL A 130 -37.02 42.62 15.33
CA VAL A 130 -37.77 41.40 15.59
C VAL A 130 -39.06 41.82 16.28
N LYS A 131 -40.22 41.69 15.61
CA LYS A 131 -41.54 41.92 16.23
C LYS A 131 -41.58 41.18 17.57
N ASP A 132 -42.10 41.84 18.60
CA ASP A 132 -42.26 41.30 19.96
C ASP A 132 -42.68 39.81 19.92
N GLY A 133 -41.90 38.96 20.59
CA GLY A 133 -42.19 37.53 20.70
C GLY A 133 -41.61 36.61 19.61
N CYS A 134 -40.43 36.89 19.05
CA CYS A 134 -39.70 35.90 18.23
C CYS A 134 -38.25 35.69 18.72
N TYR A 135 -37.74 34.45 18.58
CA TYR A 135 -36.38 34.03 18.91
C TYR A 135 -35.69 33.46 17.66
N ILE A 136 -34.40 33.70 17.47
CA ILE A 136 -33.64 33.18 16.32
C ILE A 136 -32.42 32.40 16.83
N LYS A 137 -32.26 31.16 16.37
CA LYS A 137 -31.06 30.35 16.60
C LYS A 137 -30.26 30.26 15.31
N TYR A 138 -28.98 30.60 15.38
CA TYR A 138 -28.02 30.37 14.31
C TYR A 138 -27.32 29.04 14.53
N ILE A 139 -27.35 28.17 13.52
CA ILE A 139 -26.70 26.85 13.56
C ILE A 139 -25.60 26.86 12.48
N PRO A 140 -24.32 26.62 12.83
CA PRO A 140 -23.23 26.59 11.87
C PRO A 140 -23.31 25.32 11.00
N ILE A 141 -23.16 25.47 9.68
CA ILE A 141 -23.37 24.38 8.72
C ILE A 141 -22.22 24.13 7.75
N ALA A 142 -21.27 25.06 7.58
CA ALA A 142 -20.09 24.88 6.73
C ALA A 142 -18.99 25.90 7.09
N THR A 143 -17.74 25.59 6.76
CA THR A 143 -16.58 26.48 6.88
C THR A 143 -15.84 26.64 5.55
N LYS A 144 -15.32 27.83 5.24
CA LYS A 144 -14.61 28.12 3.98
C LYS A 144 -13.11 27.84 4.13
N ASN A 145 -12.60 26.85 3.39
CA ASN A 145 -11.19 26.47 3.33
C ASN A 145 -10.65 26.73 1.92
N GLY A 146 -9.91 27.84 1.75
CA GLY A 146 -9.46 28.29 0.44
C GLY A 146 -10.61 28.80 -0.44
N ALA A 147 -10.77 28.24 -1.64
CA ALA A 147 -11.83 28.61 -2.58
C ALA A 147 -13.14 27.82 -2.38
N GLU A 148 -13.12 26.78 -1.54
CA GLU A 148 -14.24 25.84 -1.40
C GLU A 148 -14.86 25.87 0.00
N TRP A 149 -16.17 25.64 0.07
CA TRP A 149 -16.90 25.46 1.33
C TRP A 149 -16.86 24.01 1.76
N GLU A 150 -16.24 23.76 2.91
CA GLU A 150 -16.19 22.46 3.55
C GLU A 150 -17.32 22.29 4.57
N PRO A 151 -18.03 21.15 4.54
CA PRO A 151 -19.05 20.84 5.52
C PRO A 151 -18.45 20.66 6.94
N ILE A 152 -19.03 21.28 7.98
CA ILE A 152 -18.57 21.09 9.37
C ILE A 152 -18.92 19.67 9.82
N VAL A 153 -17.93 18.78 9.78
CA VAL A 153 -18.05 17.30 9.84
C VAL A 153 -18.88 16.78 11.03
N ASN A 154 -19.02 17.56 12.11
CA ASN A 154 -19.77 17.17 13.32
C ASN A 154 -21.18 17.77 13.45
N THR A 155 -21.66 18.65 12.57
CA THR A 155 -23.03 19.19 12.61
C THR A 155 -24.04 18.42 11.75
N TYR A 156 -23.65 17.26 11.20
CA TYR A 156 -24.51 16.39 10.38
C TYR A 156 -25.12 15.20 11.15
N LYS A 157 -24.98 15.19 12.48
CA LYS A 157 -25.78 14.33 13.35
C LYS A 157 -27.13 15.00 13.57
N ASN A 158 -28.16 14.20 13.84
CA ASN A 158 -29.48 14.68 14.26
C ASN A 158 -29.36 15.41 15.60
N ASP A 159 -28.83 16.63 15.59
CA ASP A 159 -28.70 17.46 16.77
C ASP A 159 -30.12 17.81 17.20
N SER A 160 -30.48 17.39 18.41
CA SER A 160 -31.78 17.65 19.01
C SER A 160 -31.58 18.69 20.10
N TYR A 161 -31.94 19.93 19.79
CA TYR A 161 -31.87 21.01 20.76
C TYR A 161 -33.06 20.94 21.72
N LYS A 162 -32.84 21.22 23.00
CA LYS A 162 -33.91 21.30 24.01
C LYS A 162 -33.91 22.67 24.65
N TYR A 163 -35.09 23.28 24.71
CA TYR A 163 -35.28 24.62 25.28
C TYR A 163 -36.21 24.58 26.49
N GLU A 164 -35.93 25.44 27.47
CA GLU A 164 -36.82 25.73 28.60
C GLU A 164 -37.31 27.17 28.52
N TRP A 165 -38.61 27.35 28.73
CA TRP A 165 -39.32 28.62 28.59
C TRP A 165 -39.68 29.13 30.00
N PHE A 166 -39.72 30.45 30.19
CA PHE A 166 -40.03 31.04 31.50
C PHE A 166 -41.17 32.05 31.34
N ASN A 167 -42.20 31.91 32.18
CA ASN A 167 -43.28 32.90 32.20
C ASN A 167 -42.81 34.24 32.79
N GLU A 168 -43.69 35.24 32.75
CA GLU A 168 -43.41 36.60 33.27
C GLU A 168 -42.95 36.60 34.75
N ASN A 169 -43.42 35.64 35.54
CA ASN A 169 -43.06 35.48 36.96
C ASN A 169 -41.77 34.69 37.19
N GLY A 170 -41.06 34.28 36.14
CA GLY A 170 -39.79 33.54 36.24
C GLY A 170 -39.95 32.05 36.59
N VAL A 171 -41.16 31.50 36.50
CA VAL A 171 -41.39 30.07 36.67
C VAL A 171 -41.10 29.35 35.35
N ALA A 172 -40.27 28.32 35.41
CA ALA A 172 -39.96 27.48 34.25
C ALA A 172 -41.20 26.69 33.82
N ILE A 173 -41.59 26.84 32.57
CA ILE A 173 -42.56 26.00 31.88
C ILE A 173 -41.77 25.10 30.95
N LYS A 174 -41.77 23.80 31.23
CA LYS A 174 -40.99 22.84 30.46
C LYS A 174 -41.75 22.42 29.21
N THR A 175 -41.41 23.02 28.08
CA THR A 175 -41.87 22.61 26.74
C THR A 175 -40.66 22.32 25.87
N SER A 176 -40.40 21.04 25.60
CA SER A 176 -39.33 20.63 24.69
C SER A 176 -39.77 20.84 23.24
N LEU A 177 -39.12 21.78 22.55
CA LEU A 177 -39.14 21.86 21.10
C LEU A 177 -37.83 21.24 20.59
N ASN A 178 -37.89 20.09 19.94
CA ASN A 178 -36.73 19.46 19.34
C ASN A 178 -36.56 19.97 17.91
N THR A 179 -35.51 20.73 17.63
CA THR A 179 -35.15 21.05 16.25
C THR A 179 -34.11 20.06 15.79
N THR A 180 -34.34 19.35 14.69
CA THR A 180 -33.39 18.46 14.02
C THR A 180 -33.01 19.06 12.68
N VAL A 181 -31.73 19.31 12.47
CA VAL A 181 -31.20 19.65 11.13
C VAL A 181 -30.58 18.39 10.54
N GLN A 182 -31.02 17.97 9.36
CA GLN A 182 -30.48 16.79 8.68
C GLN A 182 -30.29 17.07 7.19
N ARG A 183 -29.45 16.29 6.51
CA ARG A 183 -29.40 16.31 5.03
C ARG A 183 -30.45 15.38 4.44
N GLU A 184 -30.91 15.71 3.23
CA GLU A 184 -31.74 14.83 2.42
C GLU A 184 -31.04 13.48 2.18
N LYS A 185 -29.72 13.50 1.97
CA LYS A 185 -28.86 12.33 1.84
C LYS A 185 -27.54 12.56 2.57
N TYR A 186 -27.11 11.62 3.39
CA TYR A 186 -25.80 11.66 4.04
C TYR A 186 -25.29 10.26 4.38
N ALA A 187 -24.00 10.16 4.67
CA ALA A 187 -23.38 8.95 5.17
C ALA A 187 -22.52 9.24 6.39
N THR A 188 -22.33 8.24 7.23
CA THR A 188 -21.37 8.21 8.33
C THR A 188 -20.43 7.04 8.09
N VAL A 189 -19.15 7.21 8.40
CA VAL A 189 -18.20 6.11 8.48
C VAL A 189 -17.66 6.04 9.90
N SER A 190 -17.44 4.84 10.42
CA SER A 190 -16.77 4.61 11.69
C SER A 190 -15.66 3.61 11.54
N ILE A 191 -14.49 3.92 12.07
CA ILE A 191 -13.36 2.98 12.15
C ILE A 191 -13.57 2.06 13.35
N SER A 192 -13.47 0.75 13.12
CA SER A 192 -13.43 -0.26 14.19
C SER A 192 -12.16 -1.09 14.09
N GLY A 193 -11.79 -1.74 15.19
CA GLY A 193 -10.58 -2.54 15.28
C GLY A 193 -9.72 -2.10 16.45
N THR A 194 -8.54 -2.71 16.57
CA THR A 194 -7.54 -2.29 17.55
C THR A 194 -6.59 -1.31 16.86
N GLU A 195 -6.49 -0.09 17.37
CA GLU A 195 -5.62 0.98 16.85
C GLU A 195 -4.15 0.73 17.23
N LYS A 196 -3.61 -0.39 16.76
CA LYS A 196 -2.27 -0.87 17.10
C LYS A 196 -1.59 -1.48 15.88
N VAL A 197 -0.31 -1.19 15.72
CA VAL A 197 0.51 -1.76 14.65
C VAL A 197 0.35 -3.28 14.53
N GLY A 198 0.20 -3.76 13.29
CA GLY A 198 -0.04 -5.16 12.94
C GLY A 198 -1.50 -5.61 13.02
N LYS A 199 -2.42 -4.76 13.51
CA LYS A 199 -3.87 -5.02 13.53
C LYS A 199 -4.55 -4.45 12.29
N THR A 200 -5.75 -4.95 12.02
CA THR A 200 -6.58 -4.48 10.91
C THR A 200 -7.67 -3.56 11.43
N LEU A 201 -7.78 -2.39 10.80
CA LEU A 201 -8.91 -1.47 10.94
C LEU A 201 -9.95 -1.77 9.87
N GLU A 202 -11.22 -1.60 10.22
CA GLU A 202 -12.36 -1.81 9.33
C GLU A 202 -13.21 -0.53 9.29
N ALA A 203 -13.52 -0.07 8.08
CA ALA A 203 -14.39 1.09 7.87
C ALA A 203 -15.86 0.66 7.72
N ASN A 204 -16.70 1.09 8.65
CA ASN A 204 -18.13 0.77 8.66
C ASN A 204 -18.96 1.95 8.21
N VAL A 205 -19.63 1.83 7.07
CA VAL A 205 -20.42 2.91 6.48
C VAL A 205 -21.90 2.68 6.73
N THR A 206 -22.59 3.73 7.16
CA THR A 206 -24.06 3.79 7.22
C THR A 206 -24.52 5.01 6.44
N ALA A 207 -25.51 4.83 5.56
CA ALA A 207 -26.08 5.94 4.80
C ALA A 207 -27.56 6.13 5.10
N TYR A 208 -28.03 7.37 4.91
CA TYR A 208 -29.37 7.80 5.25
C TYR A 208 -29.95 8.63 4.12
N LYS A 209 -31.25 8.46 3.89
CA LYS A 209 -32.07 9.27 2.99
C LYS A 209 -33.29 9.77 3.76
N ASN A 210 -33.45 11.08 3.87
CA ASN A 210 -34.52 11.74 4.61
C ASN A 210 -34.65 11.24 6.06
N GLY A 211 -33.51 11.00 6.72
CA GLY A 211 -33.44 10.48 8.09
C GLY A 211 -33.69 8.97 8.23
N VAL A 212 -33.99 8.26 7.13
CA VAL A 212 -34.17 6.79 7.13
C VAL A 212 -32.90 6.12 6.63
N GLN A 213 -32.42 5.11 7.36
CA GLN A 213 -31.24 4.34 6.97
C GLN A 213 -31.48 3.60 5.63
N VAL A 214 -30.52 3.71 4.73
CA VAL A 214 -30.49 2.96 3.47
C VAL A 214 -29.88 1.58 3.76
N THR A 215 -30.67 0.51 3.59
CA THR A 215 -30.27 -0.86 3.97
C THR A 215 -29.48 -1.61 2.91
N ASN A 216 -29.55 -1.18 1.64
CA ASN A 216 -28.81 -1.78 0.54
C ASN A 216 -27.98 -0.70 -0.14
N LEU A 217 -26.75 -0.51 0.35
CA LEU A 217 -25.80 0.42 -0.24
C LEU A 217 -25.21 -0.21 -1.50
N GLY A 218 -25.09 0.59 -2.57
CA GLY A 218 -24.37 0.18 -3.77
C GLY A 218 -22.85 0.14 -3.53
N ASN A 219 -22.07 0.43 -4.57
CA ASN A 219 -20.61 0.50 -4.42
C ASN A 219 -20.21 1.63 -3.45
N VAL A 220 -19.31 1.31 -2.52
CA VAL A 220 -18.68 2.28 -1.61
C VAL A 220 -17.21 2.34 -1.95
N GLU A 221 -16.69 3.53 -2.23
CA GLU A 221 -15.27 3.74 -2.51
C GLU A 221 -14.57 4.21 -1.24
N TYR A 222 -13.47 3.54 -0.88
CA TYR A 222 -12.66 3.90 0.27
C TYR A 222 -11.34 4.54 -0.17
N GLN A 223 -10.83 5.45 0.65
CA GLN A 223 -9.48 5.96 0.56
C GLN A 223 -8.94 6.20 1.97
N TRP A 224 -7.80 5.57 2.28
CA TRP A 224 -7.11 5.75 3.54
C TRP A 224 -6.00 6.81 3.43
N TYR A 225 -5.77 7.53 4.52
CA TYR A 225 -4.76 8.57 4.65
C TYR A 225 -4.04 8.46 5.98
N ARG A 226 -2.83 9.02 6.04
CA ARG A 226 -1.99 9.07 7.25
C ARG A 226 -1.51 10.48 7.53
N SER A 227 -1.45 10.86 8.80
CA SER A 227 -0.84 12.11 9.22
C SER A 227 -0.11 11.98 10.55
N LYS A 228 0.90 12.84 10.76
CA LYS A 228 1.50 13.08 12.08
C LYS A 228 0.56 13.85 13.01
N TYR A 229 -0.37 14.62 12.46
CA TYR A 229 -1.30 15.45 13.20
C TYR A 229 -2.73 14.92 13.04
N ARG A 230 -3.50 14.94 14.12
CA ARG A 230 -4.87 14.40 14.11
C ARG A 230 -5.77 15.07 13.06
N ASP A 231 -5.63 16.38 12.86
CA ASP A 231 -6.63 17.18 12.15
C ASP A 231 -6.09 17.90 10.89
N LYS A 232 -4.84 17.62 10.45
CA LYS A 232 -4.25 18.28 9.27
C LYS A 232 -3.14 17.43 8.62
N ASP A 233 -2.67 17.82 7.44
CA ASP A 233 -1.50 17.25 6.75
C ASP A 233 -1.61 15.74 6.46
N PHE A 234 -2.77 15.31 5.94
CA PHE A 234 -3.04 13.91 5.61
C PHE A 234 -2.52 13.53 4.22
N ASP A 235 -1.53 12.63 4.19
CA ASP A 235 -0.98 12.05 2.96
C ASP A 235 -1.81 10.85 2.52
N SER A 236 -2.07 10.73 1.22
CA SER A 236 -2.80 9.61 0.65
C SER A 236 -1.99 8.32 0.75
N LEU A 237 -2.61 7.24 1.22
CA LEU A 237 -2.01 5.91 1.21
C LEU A 237 -2.33 5.26 -0.15
N SER A 238 -1.31 5.05 -0.98
CA SER A 238 -1.47 4.56 -2.36
C SER A 238 -1.90 3.10 -2.41
N GLY A 239 -2.96 2.78 -3.16
CA GLY A 239 -3.43 1.41 -3.43
C GLY A 239 -4.48 0.85 -2.46
N GLU A 240 -4.78 1.58 -1.39
CA GLU A 240 -5.69 1.12 -0.32
C GLU A 240 -7.11 1.65 -0.55
N HIS A 241 -7.83 1.01 -1.47
CA HIS A 241 -9.25 1.26 -1.76
C HIS A 241 -10.18 0.24 -1.09
N SER A 242 -9.63 -0.60 -0.23
CA SER A 242 -10.36 -1.62 0.52
C SER A 242 -11.07 -1.02 1.73
N ARG A 243 -12.14 -1.70 2.16
CA ARG A 243 -12.83 -1.44 3.43
C ARG A 243 -11.91 -1.64 4.64
N ASP A 244 -10.95 -2.55 4.50
CA ASP A 244 -10.04 -2.95 5.56
C ASP A 244 -8.65 -2.33 5.33
N TYR A 245 -7.98 -1.91 6.41
CA TYR A 245 -6.63 -1.37 6.37
C TYR A 245 -5.76 -2.02 7.44
N LYS A 246 -4.65 -2.66 7.03
CA LYS A 246 -3.70 -3.29 7.96
C LYS A 246 -2.66 -2.26 8.41
N LEU A 247 -2.63 -1.98 9.71
CA LEU A 247 -1.69 -1.04 10.33
C LEU A 247 -0.26 -1.57 10.23
N ALA A 248 0.64 -0.79 9.64
CA ALA A 248 2.06 -1.09 9.51
C ALA A 248 2.90 -0.32 10.54
N ASN A 249 4.17 -0.70 10.75
CA ASN A 249 5.04 -0.02 11.73
C ASN A 249 5.15 1.49 11.47
N ARG A 250 5.17 1.92 10.20
CA ARG A 250 5.17 3.34 9.81
C ARG A 250 3.93 4.14 10.21
N ASP A 251 2.87 3.46 10.67
CA ASP A 251 1.65 4.10 11.14
C ASP A 251 1.71 4.39 12.66
N GLU A 252 2.73 3.89 13.37
CA GLU A 252 2.99 4.20 14.78
C GLU A 252 3.13 5.71 15.04
N ASP A 253 2.52 6.17 16.12
CA ASP A 253 2.42 7.58 16.48
C ASP A 253 1.80 8.46 15.38
N LYS A 254 1.09 7.85 14.41
CA LYS A 254 0.32 8.55 13.38
C LYS A 254 -1.16 8.41 13.64
N TYR A 255 -1.91 9.24 12.91
CA TYR A 255 -3.36 9.18 12.84
C TYR A 255 -3.73 8.66 11.47
N ILE A 256 -4.65 7.70 11.44
CA ILE A 256 -5.18 7.12 10.22
C ILE A 256 -6.57 7.70 9.99
N LYS A 257 -6.83 8.14 8.76
CA LYS A 257 -8.13 8.67 8.32
C LYS A 257 -8.67 7.81 7.19
N VAL A 258 -9.95 7.51 7.22
CA VAL A 258 -10.67 6.95 6.08
C VAL A 258 -11.63 7.99 5.50
N VAL A 259 -11.69 8.08 4.19
CA VAL A 259 -12.73 8.79 3.44
C VAL A 259 -13.51 7.75 2.64
N ALA A 260 -14.82 7.69 2.88
CA ALA A 260 -15.75 6.81 2.16
C ALA A 260 -16.68 7.64 1.28
N LYS A 261 -16.77 7.30 -0.01
CA LYS A 261 -17.72 7.89 -0.96
C LYS A 261 -18.85 6.89 -1.22
N VAL A 262 -20.08 7.33 -1.05
CA VAL A 262 -21.29 6.51 -1.15
C VAL A 262 -22.23 7.14 -2.17
N THR A 263 -22.70 6.36 -3.14
CA THR A 263 -23.69 6.84 -4.12
C THR A 263 -25.11 6.47 -3.68
N ILE A 264 -25.97 7.47 -3.49
CA ILE A 264 -27.38 7.33 -3.09
C ILE A 264 -28.26 7.98 -4.17
N ASP A 265 -29.01 7.15 -4.92
CA ASP A 265 -29.83 7.57 -6.07
C ASP A 265 -29.06 8.45 -7.08
N GLY A 266 -27.84 8.04 -7.44
CA GLY A 266 -27.00 8.75 -8.41
C GLY A 266 -26.27 9.99 -7.87
N GLU A 267 -26.43 10.34 -6.60
CA GLU A 267 -25.68 11.41 -5.96
C GLU A 267 -24.63 10.84 -5.00
N THR A 268 -23.38 11.32 -5.10
CA THR A 268 -22.28 10.89 -4.24
C THR A 268 -22.24 11.74 -2.97
N VAL A 269 -22.29 11.09 -1.82
CA VAL A 269 -22.04 11.68 -0.49
C VAL A 269 -20.71 11.17 0.06
N VAL A 270 -20.02 12.00 0.84
CA VAL A 270 -18.70 11.69 1.41
C VAL A 270 -18.80 11.65 2.93
N ALA A 271 -18.21 10.62 3.54
CA ALA A 271 -18.06 10.48 4.97
C ALA A 271 -16.58 10.27 5.32
N GLU A 272 -16.12 10.79 6.46
CA GLU A 272 -14.77 10.53 6.93
C GLU A 272 -14.74 10.25 8.44
N ASP A 273 -13.76 9.45 8.86
CA ASP A 273 -13.48 9.18 10.27
C ASP A 273 -11.98 9.00 10.49
N ARG A 274 -11.53 9.15 11.74
CA ARG A 274 -10.12 9.18 12.12
C ARG A 274 -9.88 8.39 13.40
N THR A 275 -8.77 7.67 13.43
CA THR A 275 -8.30 6.99 14.64
C THR A 275 -7.79 7.98 15.69
N SER A 276 -7.54 7.48 16.91
CA SER A 276 -6.55 8.09 17.79
C SER A 276 -5.13 7.78 17.28
N SER A 277 -4.08 8.18 18.03
CA SER A 277 -2.72 7.82 17.65
C SER A 277 -2.57 6.31 17.67
N ILE A 278 -2.03 5.73 16.60
CA ILE A 278 -1.83 4.28 16.55
C ILE A 278 -0.76 3.88 17.55
N ASP A 279 -1.15 3.00 18.45
CA ASP A 279 -0.27 2.45 19.47
C ASP A 279 0.84 1.61 18.82
N GLU A 280 2.04 1.73 19.39
CA GLU A 280 3.17 0.84 19.13
C GLU A 280 2.73 -0.63 19.22
N LYS A 281 3.43 -1.50 18.49
CA LYS A 281 3.24 -2.96 18.59
C LYS A 281 3.74 -3.42 19.97
N LYS A 282 3.07 -3.08 21.09
CA LYS A 282 3.38 -3.65 22.40
C LYS A 282 3.32 -5.17 22.31
N SER A 283 4.46 -5.80 22.18
CA SER A 283 4.66 -7.17 22.61
C SER A 283 4.12 -7.23 24.04
N SER A 284 3.12 -8.06 24.29
CA SER A 284 2.81 -8.46 25.66
C SER A 284 3.97 -9.34 26.14
N ARG A 285 5.10 -8.71 26.45
CA ARG A 285 6.09 -9.23 27.39
C ARG A 285 6.17 -8.19 28.48
N SER A 286 5.31 -8.39 29.48
CA SER A 286 5.37 -7.69 30.74
C SER A 286 6.81 -7.64 31.25
N HIS A 287 7.32 -6.42 31.46
CA HIS A 287 8.52 -6.19 32.23
C HIS A 287 8.34 -6.78 33.63
N SER A 288 8.89 -7.96 33.86
CA SER A 288 9.32 -8.36 35.20
C SER A 288 10.84 -8.28 35.22
N SER A 289 11.35 -7.23 35.86
CA SER A 289 12.72 -7.14 36.30
C SER A 289 12.96 -8.19 37.39
N SER A 290 13.17 -9.44 37.00
CA SER A 290 13.82 -10.43 37.85
C SER A 290 15.24 -10.62 37.35
N SER A 291 16.19 -10.10 38.13
CA SER A 291 17.58 -10.50 38.02
C SER A 291 17.69 -12.01 38.24
N LYS A 292 18.29 -12.72 37.26
CA LYS A 292 19.21 -13.89 37.40
C LYS A 292 19.31 -14.66 36.07
N GLY A 293 20.45 -14.50 35.39
CA GLY A 293 21.21 -15.54 34.65
C GLY A 293 20.59 -16.27 33.45
N SER A 294 21.39 -16.37 32.36
CA SER A 294 21.33 -17.37 31.27
C SER A 294 20.61 -16.99 29.94
N GLY A 295 21.13 -15.97 29.24
CA GLY A 295 21.67 -16.12 27.87
C GLY A 295 20.79 -16.54 26.67
N SER A 296 19.47 -16.35 26.65
CA SER A 296 18.70 -16.57 25.39
C SER A 296 17.59 -15.56 25.12
N THR A 297 16.81 -15.17 26.13
CA THR A 297 15.74 -14.17 25.96
C THR A 297 16.26 -12.76 25.75
N ALA A 298 17.30 -12.36 26.48
CA ALA A 298 17.87 -11.01 26.39
C ALA A 298 18.53 -10.73 25.03
N ASP A 299 19.13 -11.72 24.40
CA ASP A 299 19.75 -11.55 23.08
C ASP A 299 18.71 -11.56 21.96
N THR A 300 17.62 -12.33 22.13
CA THR A 300 16.46 -12.29 21.23
C THR A 300 15.82 -10.92 21.19
N ASP A 301 15.52 -10.36 22.37
CA ASP A 301 14.91 -9.02 22.46
C ASP A 301 15.83 -7.96 21.84
N ARG A 302 17.14 -8.00 22.11
CA ARG A 302 18.12 -7.08 21.51
C ARG A 302 18.19 -7.16 19.98
N ILE A 303 18.09 -8.36 19.41
CA ILE A 303 18.09 -8.52 17.95
C ILE A 303 16.80 -7.95 17.38
N ASN A 304 15.66 -8.26 17.99
CA ASN A 304 14.35 -7.74 17.57
C ASN A 304 14.31 -6.21 17.62
N ASP A 305 14.76 -5.61 18.73
CA ASP A 305 14.85 -4.16 18.89
C ASP A 305 15.70 -3.56 17.76
N LYS A 306 16.83 -4.18 17.40
CA LYS A 306 17.65 -3.72 16.27
C LYS A 306 16.93 -3.86 14.92
N ILE A 307 16.14 -4.90 14.70
CA ILE A 307 15.38 -5.07 13.44
C ILE A 307 14.28 -4.01 13.34
N GLU A 308 13.55 -3.79 14.43
CA GLU A 308 12.38 -2.91 14.47
C GLU A 308 12.76 -1.42 14.53
N ASP A 309 13.77 -1.06 15.32
CA ASP A 309 14.14 0.35 15.56
C ASP A 309 15.15 0.91 14.55
N SER A 310 15.88 0.03 13.84
CA SER A 310 16.94 0.48 12.95
C SER A 310 16.40 1.16 11.70
N LYS A 311 16.93 2.35 11.43
CA LYS A 311 16.73 3.05 10.14
C LYS A 311 17.52 2.42 9.00
N ALA A 312 18.49 1.55 9.27
CA ALA A 312 19.26 0.87 8.24
C ALA A 312 18.46 -0.30 7.67
N ASP A 313 18.63 -0.55 6.37
CA ASP A 313 18.03 -1.70 5.69
C ASP A 313 18.72 -3.01 6.09
N SER A 314 19.98 -2.95 6.55
CA SER A 314 20.73 -4.10 7.04
C SER A 314 21.11 -3.93 8.51
N VAL A 315 20.91 -4.98 9.28
CA VAL A 315 21.17 -5.05 10.73
C VAL A 315 22.12 -6.19 11.02
N SER A 316 23.24 -5.90 11.68
CA SER A 316 24.22 -6.90 12.10
C SER A 316 24.13 -7.22 13.59
N TYR A 317 24.31 -8.50 13.92
CA TYR A 317 24.41 -9.00 15.29
C TYR A 317 25.50 -10.07 15.41
N ASN A 318 26.40 -9.91 16.39
CA ASN A 318 27.45 -10.90 16.66
C ASN A 318 26.87 -12.09 17.42
N VAL A 319 27.07 -13.29 16.88
CA VAL A 319 26.60 -14.56 17.44
C VAL A 319 27.74 -15.49 17.87
N SER A 320 29.01 -15.04 17.80
CA SER A 320 30.20 -15.85 18.11
C SER A 320 30.12 -16.55 19.48
N ASN A 321 29.67 -15.84 20.52
CA ASN A 321 29.56 -16.40 21.88
C ASN A 321 28.26 -17.16 22.12
N TYR A 322 27.21 -16.86 21.35
CA TYR A 322 25.85 -17.39 21.53
C TYR A 322 25.23 -17.68 20.15
N PRO A 323 25.63 -18.78 19.49
CA PRO A 323 25.32 -19.04 18.09
C PRO A 323 23.87 -19.48 17.84
N LYS A 324 23.09 -19.69 18.90
CA LYS A 324 21.71 -20.20 18.84
C LYS A 324 20.71 -19.04 18.86
N VAL A 325 20.11 -18.75 17.72
CA VAL A 325 19.13 -17.67 17.53
C VAL A 325 17.72 -18.23 17.58
N GLU A 326 16.86 -17.65 18.43
CA GLU A 326 15.47 -18.09 18.61
C GLU A 326 14.64 -17.88 17.34
N LYS A 327 13.66 -18.75 17.14
CA LYS A 327 12.65 -18.64 16.08
C LYS A 327 11.95 -17.28 16.04
N ASP A 328 11.69 -16.69 17.21
CA ASP A 328 11.05 -15.38 17.37
C ASP A 328 11.77 -14.27 16.59
N VAL A 329 13.11 -14.33 16.46
CA VAL A 329 13.89 -13.36 15.68
C VAL A 329 13.49 -13.40 14.20
N PHE A 330 13.25 -14.60 13.67
CA PHE A 330 12.84 -14.78 12.27
C PHE A 330 11.37 -14.46 12.07
N GLU A 331 10.53 -14.57 13.10
CA GLU A 331 9.15 -14.05 13.06
C GLU A 331 9.16 -12.52 13.02
N CYS A 332 10.02 -11.88 13.81
CA CYS A 332 10.24 -10.43 13.77
C CYS A 332 10.77 -9.99 12.39
N LEU A 333 11.79 -10.65 11.86
CA LEU A 333 12.35 -10.34 10.55
C LEU A 333 11.32 -10.51 9.43
N LYS A 334 10.47 -11.54 9.49
CA LYS A 334 9.38 -11.76 8.54
C LYS A 334 8.36 -10.63 8.51
N ASP A 335 8.09 -10.02 9.67
CA ASP A 335 7.18 -8.88 9.79
C ASP A 335 7.82 -7.55 9.31
N ASN A 336 9.13 -7.56 9.04
CA ASN A 336 9.93 -6.43 8.57
C ASN A 336 10.65 -6.83 7.26
N ASP A 337 9.86 -7.06 6.20
CA ASP A 337 10.31 -7.63 4.92
C ASP A 337 11.29 -6.74 4.13
N ASP A 338 11.41 -5.47 4.49
CA ASP A 338 12.39 -4.51 3.97
C ASP A 338 13.77 -4.64 4.63
N LYS A 339 13.91 -5.46 5.68
CA LYS A 339 15.13 -5.60 6.47
C LYS A 339 15.94 -6.83 6.08
N THR A 340 17.26 -6.69 6.21
CA THR A 340 18.23 -7.77 6.12
C THR A 340 18.88 -7.97 7.49
N LEU A 341 18.87 -9.20 8.01
CA LEU A 341 19.58 -9.59 9.22
C LEU A 341 20.89 -10.30 8.87
N VAL A 342 21.99 -9.80 9.41
CA VAL A 342 23.32 -10.41 9.31
C VAL A 342 23.73 -10.92 10.70
N LEU A 343 23.90 -12.24 10.82
CA LEU A 343 24.39 -12.90 12.02
C LEU A 343 25.88 -13.21 11.83
N GLU A 344 26.73 -12.52 12.58
CA GLU A 344 28.18 -12.53 12.43
C GLU A 344 28.81 -13.49 13.47
N GLY A 345 29.34 -14.61 12.99
CA GLY A 345 30.24 -15.47 13.77
C GLY A 345 31.69 -15.04 13.62
N ASP A 346 32.62 -15.87 14.11
CA ASP A 346 34.06 -15.52 14.10
C ASP A 346 34.67 -15.56 12.70
N ASP A 347 34.40 -16.61 11.93
CA ASP A 347 34.95 -16.84 10.59
C ASP A 347 33.83 -17.08 9.55
N TYR A 348 32.60 -16.72 9.88
CA TYR A 348 31.44 -16.86 9.00
C TYR A 348 30.37 -15.82 9.30
N SER A 349 29.46 -15.61 8.35
CA SER A 349 28.21 -14.89 8.58
C SER A 349 27.04 -15.54 7.85
N TRP A 350 25.87 -15.35 8.43
CA TRP A 350 24.59 -15.71 7.81
C TRP A 350 23.81 -14.44 7.54
N THR A 351 23.33 -14.29 6.31
CA THR A 351 22.49 -13.16 5.92
C THR A 351 21.11 -13.67 5.51
N PHE A 352 20.08 -13.10 6.12
CA PHE A 352 18.68 -13.40 5.88
C PHE A 352 17.96 -12.12 5.44
N ASP A 353 17.34 -12.16 4.26
CA ASP A 353 16.50 -11.09 3.76
C ASP A 353 15.05 -11.33 4.21
N GLY A 354 14.41 -10.31 4.79
CA GLY A 354 13.05 -10.38 5.33
C GLY A 354 12.02 -10.84 4.31
N ASP A 355 12.13 -10.41 3.04
CA ASP A 355 11.22 -10.85 1.95
C ASP A 355 11.38 -12.34 1.60
N ASP A 356 12.54 -12.93 1.88
CA ASP A 356 12.79 -14.36 1.70
C ASP A 356 12.32 -15.23 2.88
N ILE A 357 11.92 -14.62 4.01
CA ILE A 357 11.48 -15.36 5.21
C ILE A 357 10.02 -15.80 5.11
N LYS A 358 9.80 -17.05 4.72
CA LYS A 358 8.45 -17.61 4.44
C LYS A 358 8.10 -18.81 5.31
N ASN A 359 9.10 -19.54 5.81
CA ASN A 359 8.95 -20.89 6.35
C ASN A 359 9.22 -20.99 7.86
N VAL A 360 9.13 -19.88 8.59
CA VAL A 360 9.41 -19.83 10.04
C VAL A 360 8.61 -20.87 10.83
N SER A 361 7.35 -21.11 10.47
CA SER A 361 6.49 -22.10 11.14
C SER A 361 7.08 -23.52 11.14
N SER A 362 7.85 -23.88 10.11
CA SER A 362 8.45 -25.21 9.92
C SER A 362 9.86 -25.35 10.47
N MET A 363 10.48 -24.25 10.88
CA MET A 363 11.78 -24.23 11.56
C MET A 363 11.64 -24.72 13.01
N ASP A 364 12.74 -25.26 13.54
CA ASP A 364 12.85 -25.63 14.96
C ASP A 364 12.78 -24.39 15.87
N SER A 365 12.79 -24.61 17.19
CA SER A 365 12.75 -23.51 18.15
C SER A 365 13.93 -22.55 18.03
N LYS A 366 15.10 -23.01 17.55
CA LYS A 366 16.32 -22.20 17.40
C LYS A 366 17.11 -22.61 16.16
N LEU A 367 17.75 -21.64 15.51
CA LEU A 367 18.79 -21.85 14.50
C LEU A 367 20.14 -21.86 15.19
N ASP A 368 20.91 -22.93 15.06
CA ASP A 368 22.32 -22.93 15.45
C ASP A 368 23.18 -22.48 14.25
N THR A 369 23.79 -21.31 14.36
CA THR A 369 24.55 -20.70 13.25
C THR A 369 25.96 -21.28 13.09
N THR A 370 26.39 -22.15 14.00
CA THR A 370 27.78 -22.63 14.05
C THR A 370 28.16 -23.43 12.81
N ILE A 371 29.26 -23.03 12.17
CA ILE A 371 29.92 -23.77 11.09
C ILE A 371 31.19 -24.41 11.65
N GLU A 372 31.18 -25.73 11.73
CA GLU A 372 32.20 -26.58 12.32
C GLU A 372 33.14 -27.19 11.27
N THR A 373 34.24 -27.77 11.78
CA THR A 373 35.22 -28.53 10.96
C THR A 373 35.04 -30.04 11.05
N THR A 374 34.14 -30.53 11.91
CA THR A 374 33.76 -31.96 11.99
C THR A 374 32.26 -32.15 11.83
N SER A 375 31.84 -33.31 11.31
CA SER A 375 30.42 -33.65 11.13
C SER A 375 30.16 -35.15 11.39
N PRO A 376 28.98 -35.51 11.92
CA PRO A 376 28.52 -36.90 11.96
C PRO A 376 28.51 -37.59 10.58
N ASN A 377 28.36 -36.84 9.49
CA ASN A 377 28.33 -37.39 8.13
C ASN A 377 29.72 -37.45 7.46
N GLU A 378 30.78 -37.02 8.16
CA GLU A 378 32.12 -36.89 7.59
C GLU A 378 32.64 -38.21 6.98
N SER A 379 32.35 -39.36 7.60
CA SER A 379 32.77 -40.67 7.08
C SER A 379 32.06 -41.01 5.77
N GLU A 380 30.76 -40.73 5.66
CA GLU A 380 29.97 -40.96 4.45
C GLU A 380 30.44 -40.02 3.32
N ILE A 381 30.66 -38.75 3.63
CA ILE A 381 31.18 -37.75 2.70
C ILE A 381 32.57 -38.15 2.18
N LYS A 382 33.50 -38.56 3.06
CA LYS A 382 34.85 -39.01 2.66
C LYS A 382 34.82 -40.19 1.69
N ASN A 383 33.89 -41.13 1.88
CA ASN A 383 33.72 -42.26 0.96
C ASN A 383 33.28 -41.80 -0.43
N ILE A 384 32.38 -40.80 -0.51
CA ILE A 384 31.95 -40.21 -1.79
C ILE A 384 33.12 -39.48 -2.46
N LEU A 385 33.92 -38.74 -1.69
CA LEU A 385 35.01 -37.92 -2.22
C LEU A 385 36.16 -38.71 -2.82
N ASN A 386 36.34 -39.98 -2.41
CA ASN A 386 37.39 -40.88 -2.92
C ASN A 386 38.78 -40.21 -2.95
N GLY A 387 39.13 -39.48 -1.88
CA GLY A 387 40.42 -38.80 -1.73
C GLY A 387 40.53 -37.42 -2.40
N ALA A 388 39.44 -36.86 -2.94
CA ALA A 388 39.43 -35.50 -3.47
C ALA A 388 39.80 -34.46 -2.40
N ASN A 389 40.65 -33.49 -2.77
CA ASN A 389 40.98 -32.36 -1.91
C ASN A 389 39.83 -31.35 -1.90
N VAL A 390 39.28 -31.07 -0.73
CA VAL A 390 38.09 -30.24 -0.54
C VAL A 390 38.20 -29.35 0.68
N VAL A 391 37.35 -28.33 0.75
CA VAL A 391 37.03 -27.62 1.99
C VAL A 391 35.65 -28.08 2.46
N ASN A 392 35.53 -28.39 3.73
CA ASN A 392 34.26 -28.77 4.33
C ASN A 392 33.74 -27.62 5.19
N LEU A 393 32.45 -27.33 5.07
CA LEU A 393 31.71 -26.41 5.94
C LEU A 393 30.56 -27.21 6.55
N TYR A 394 30.68 -27.59 7.82
CA TYR A 394 29.71 -28.46 8.47
C TYR A 394 28.80 -27.66 9.38
N PHE A 395 27.51 -27.64 9.06
CA PHE A 395 26.57 -26.82 9.78
C PHE A 395 26.06 -27.61 10.98
N SER A 396 26.14 -27.03 12.18
CA SER A 396 25.65 -27.67 13.40
C SER A 396 24.12 -27.81 13.42
N TYR A 397 23.43 -27.01 12.61
CA TYR A 397 21.99 -27.09 12.40
C TYR A 397 21.65 -27.99 11.22
N ASP A 398 20.65 -28.86 11.37
CA ASP A 398 20.14 -29.72 10.29
C ASP A 398 18.62 -29.66 10.10
N GLY A 399 17.97 -28.70 10.76
CA GLY A 399 16.55 -28.43 10.61
C GLY A 399 16.23 -27.56 9.39
N LYS A 400 14.94 -27.21 9.26
CA LYS A 400 14.45 -26.40 8.14
C LYS A 400 14.80 -24.93 8.34
N LEU A 401 15.35 -24.31 7.31
CA LEU A 401 15.62 -22.88 7.33
C LEU A 401 14.33 -22.06 7.23
N PRO A 402 14.28 -20.87 7.88
CA PRO A 402 13.12 -19.98 7.84
C PRO A 402 12.93 -19.33 6.46
N GLY A 403 13.97 -19.32 5.62
CA GLY A 403 14.02 -18.77 4.27
C GLY A 403 15.35 -19.12 3.61
N LYS A 404 15.67 -18.48 2.49
CA LYS A 404 17.03 -18.55 1.93
C LYS A 404 18.00 -17.87 2.89
N ALA A 405 19.22 -18.41 2.97
CA ALA A 405 20.31 -17.75 3.69
C ALA A 405 21.49 -17.57 2.76
N LYS A 406 22.08 -16.37 2.73
CA LYS A 406 23.39 -16.17 2.13
C LYS A 406 24.45 -16.43 3.19
N ILE A 407 25.36 -17.34 2.88
CA ILE A 407 26.51 -17.68 3.72
C ILE A 407 27.71 -16.94 3.18
N GLU A 408 28.50 -16.38 4.08
CA GLU A 408 29.88 -16.01 3.82
C GLU A 408 30.76 -16.76 4.83
N ALA A 409 31.75 -17.49 4.35
CA ALA A 409 32.62 -18.30 5.20
C ALA A 409 34.07 -18.14 4.78
N LYS A 410 34.95 -18.00 5.76
CA LYS A 410 36.39 -17.92 5.54
C LYS A 410 36.95 -19.32 5.29
N ILE A 411 37.55 -19.50 4.12
CA ILE A 411 38.14 -20.79 3.71
C ILE A 411 39.67 -20.73 3.56
N GLY A 412 40.24 -19.54 3.74
CA GLY A 412 41.67 -19.30 3.86
C GLY A 412 42.34 -18.82 2.57
N SER A 413 43.44 -18.09 2.75
CA SER A 413 44.15 -17.36 1.69
C SER A 413 44.67 -18.21 0.53
N LYS A 414 44.90 -19.51 0.74
CA LYS A 414 45.30 -20.43 -0.34
C LYS A 414 44.26 -20.54 -1.46
N TYR A 415 42.99 -20.21 -1.19
CA TYR A 415 41.93 -20.26 -2.20
C TYR A 415 41.57 -18.90 -2.76
N ASN A 416 42.17 -17.80 -2.29
CA ASN A 416 41.79 -16.47 -2.74
C ASN A 416 41.96 -16.30 -4.26
N GLY A 417 40.95 -15.72 -4.91
CA GLY A 417 40.89 -15.58 -6.38
C GLY A 417 40.52 -16.86 -7.14
N LYS A 418 40.47 -18.02 -6.49
CA LYS A 418 40.04 -19.28 -7.11
C LYS A 418 38.52 -19.35 -7.23
N ASN A 419 38.07 -20.19 -8.14
CA ASN A 419 36.67 -20.48 -8.38
C ASN A 419 36.33 -21.86 -7.81
N MET A 420 35.30 -21.93 -6.98
CA MET A 420 34.91 -23.14 -6.28
C MET A 420 33.57 -23.69 -6.78
N TYR A 421 33.45 -25.01 -6.73
CA TYR A 421 32.18 -25.74 -6.75
C TYR A 421 31.71 -25.91 -5.32
N VAL A 422 30.43 -25.68 -5.07
CA VAL A 422 29.81 -25.82 -3.76
C VAL A 422 28.77 -26.93 -3.86
N TYR A 423 28.90 -27.95 -3.03
CA TYR A 423 27.98 -29.08 -2.95
C TYR A 423 27.38 -29.12 -1.55
N TYR A 424 26.13 -29.54 -1.43
CA TYR A 424 25.56 -29.93 -0.15
C TYR A 424 25.44 -31.46 -0.07
N TYR A 425 25.52 -32.02 1.13
CA TYR A 425 25.29 -33.43 1.37
C TYR A 425 23.79 -33.69 1.57
N ASN A 426 23.18 -34.47 0.69
CA ASN A 426 21.81 -34.93 0.85
C ASN A 426 21.80 -36.23 1.65
N LYS A 427 21.39 -36.15 2.91
CA LYS A 427 21.29 -37.29 3.84
C LYS A 427 20.33 -38.39 3.35
N SER A 428 19.30 -38.04 2.59
CA SER A 428 18.26 -38.98 2.14
C SER A 428 18.76 -39.86 0.98
N THR A 429 19.47 -39.25 0.03
CA THR A 429 20.02 -39.93 -1.15
C THR A 429 21.45 -40.43 -0.92
N LYS A 430 22.09 -40.01 0.19
CA LYS A 430 23.49 -40.30 0.52
C LYS A 430 24.45 -39.84 -0.58
N SER A 431 24.21 -38.63 -1.09
CA SER A 431 24.98 -38.05 -2.21
C SER A 431 25.36 -36.59 -1.98
N LEU A 432 26.44 -36.15 -2.63
CA LEU A 432 26.74 -34.72 -2.77
C LEU A 432 25.99 -34.15 -3.96
N GLU A 433 25.32 -33.02 -3.79
CA GLU A 433 24.54 -32.36 -4.84
C GLU A 433 25.04 -30.93 -5.08
N LEU A 434 25.21 -30.56 -6.35
CA LEU A 434 25.77 -29.25 -6.73
C LEU A 434 24.79 -28.11 -6.41
N VAL A 435 25.26 -27.15 -5.63
CA VAL A 435 24.51 -25.94 -5.22
C VAL A 435 24.86 -24.77 -6.13
N ALA A 436 26.16 -24.55 -6.30
CA ALA A 436 26.71 -23.46 -7.09
C ALA A 436 28.06 -23.84 -7.71
N SER A 437 28.37 -23.23 -8.85
CA SER A 437 29.64 -23.41 -9.56
C SER A 437 30.28 -22.07 -9.83
N ASN A 438 31.61 -22.05 -9.91
CA ASN A 438 32.41 -20.85 -10.17
C ASN A 438 32.20 -19.76 -9.12
N VAL A 439 31.99 -20.16 -7.87
CA VAL A 439 31.89 -19.23 -6.76
C VAL A 439 33.29 -18.71 -6.47
N LYS A 440 33.53 -17.43 -6.77
CA LYS A 440 34.85 -16.82 -6.62
C LYS A 440 35.13 -16.49 -5.17
N VAL A 441 36.28 -16.95 -4.69
CA VAL A 441 36.80 -16.60 -3.36
C VAL A 441 37.41 -15.21 -3.41
N LYS A 442 37.04 -14.36 -2.47
CA LYS A 442 37.54 -12.98 -2.33
C LYS A 442 37.83 -12.71 -0.86
N ASP A 443 38.96 -12.08 -0.58
CA ASP A 443 39.37 -11.70 0.77
C ASP A 443 39.29 -12.89 1.75
N ASP A 444 39.77 -14.05 1.28
CA ASP A 444 39.77 -15.35 1.97
C ASP A 444 38.38 -15.96 2.23
N ASN A 445 37.30 -15.27 1.84
CA ASN A 445 35.92 -15.68 2.02
C ASN A 445 35.32 -16.24 0.73
N ILE A 446 34.44 -17.22 0.89
CA ILE A 446 33.52 -17.67 -0.15
C ILE A 446 32.10 -17.28 0.25
N SER A 447 31.31 -16.79 -0.72
CA SER A 447 29.92 -16.43 -0.48
C SER A 447 28.96 -17.12 -1.45
N PHE A 448 27.93 -17.77 -0.92
CA PHE A 448 26.92 -18.51 -1.67
C PHE A 448 25.59 -18.56 -0.92
N THR A 449 24.50 -18.85 -1.63
CA THR A 449 23.16 -18.95 -1.02
C THR A 449 22.78 -20.41 -0.80
N ILE A 450 22.18 -20.69 0.36
CA ILE A 450 21.67 -22.00 0.75
C ILE A 450 20.15 -21.97 0.93
N THR A 451 19.52 -23.09 0.62
CA THR A 451 18.09 -23.35 0.85
C THR A 451 17.86 -24.54 1.77
N HIS A 452 18.91 -25.30 2.08
CA HIS A 452 18.90 -26.45 2.98
C HIS A 452 20.08 -26.30 3.93
N CYS A 453 19.84 -26.47 5.22
CA CYS A 453 20.92 -26.58 6.18
C CYS A 453 21.44 -28.02 6.16
N SER A 454 22.72 -28.19 5.84
CA SER A 454 23.38 -29.49 5.75
C SER A 454 24.89 -29.28 5.79
N ASP A 455 25.64 -30.37 5.65
CA ASP A 455 27.07 -30.31 5.38
C ASP A 455 27.34 -29.86 3.96
N TYR A 456 28.31 -28.97 3.80
CA TYR A 456 28.74 -28.47 2.50
C TYR A 456 30.18 -28.86 2.22
N VAL A 457 30.43 -29.20 0.96
CA VAL A 457 31.75 -29.56 0.45
C VAL A 457 32.08 -28.65 -0.72
N LEU A 458 33.29 -28.09 -0.70
CA LEU A 458 33.77 -27.17 -1.70
C LEU A 458 35.01 -27.74 -2.39
N SER A 459 35.08 -27.63 -3.71
CA SER A 459 36.24 -28.11 -4.47
C SER A 459 36.62 -27.13 -5.58
N GLU A 460 37.91 -27.07 -5.91
CA GLU A 460 38.41 -26.29 -7.06
C GLU A 460 38.04 -26.95 -8.40
N THR A 461 37.78 -28.26 -8.37
CA THR A 461 37.41 -29.07 -9.54
C THR A 461 36.08 -29.78 -9.31
N PRO A 462 35.31 -30.09 -10.37
CA PRO A 462 34.11 -30.89 -10.22
C PRO A 462 34.36 -32.23 -9.54
N LEU A 463 33.45 -32.63 -8.67
CA LEU A 463 33.48 -33.95 -8.04
C LEU A 463 32.68 -34.93 -8.90
N SER A 464 33.37 -35.88 -9.53
CA SER A 464 32.74 -36.89 -10.39
C SER A 464 31.75 -37.79 -9.65
N ALA A 465 31.88 -37.91 -8.33
CA ALA A 465 31.00 -38.70 -7.46
C ALA A 465 29.75 -37.94 -6.98
N ALA A 466 29.60 -36.64 -7.32
CA ALA A 466 28.43 -35.86 -6.92
C ALA A 466 27.22 -36.12 -7.85
N VAL A 467 26.06 -36.38 -7.24
CA VAL A 467 24.77 -36.48 -7.94
C VAL A 467 24.38 -35.08 -8.40
N GLY A 468 24.36 -34.85 -9.70
CA GLY A 468 24.17 -33.51 -10.29
C GLY A 468 24.93 -33.30 -11.59
N PHE A 469 25.86 -34.20 -11.91
CA PHE A 469 26.40 -34.38 -13.26
C PHE A 469 25.78 -35.64 -13.86
N LYS A 470 24.52 -35.56 -14.32
CA LYS A 470 23.96 -36.64 -15.13
C LYS A 470 24.73 -36.66 -16.46
N GLU A 471 25.13 -37.83 -16.94
CA GLU A 471 25.72 -37.93 -18.29
C GLU A 471 24.78 -37.23 -19.30
N GLY A 472 25.35 -36.38 -20.15
CA GLY A 472 24.61 -35.55 -21.10
C GLY A 472 24.30 -34.14 -20.59
N TRP A 473 23.19 -33.57 -21.07
CA TRP A 473 22.80 -32.18 -20.80
C TRP A 473 22.26 -32.00 -19.39
N ASN A 474 22.77 -31.00 -18.68
CA ASN A 474 22.30 -30.58 -17.35
C ASN A 474 22.01 -29.08 -17.36
N ILE A 475 20.99 -28.66 -16.62
CA ILE A 475 20.65 -27.26 -16.39
C ILE A 475 21.02 -26.88 -14.95
N LEU A 476 21.74 -25.77 -14.79
CA LEU A 476 22.19 -25.22 -13.52
C LEU A 476 21.21 -24.15 -13.01
N ASN A 477 21.27 -23.87 -11.71
CA ASN A 477 20.59 -22.71 -11.12
C ASN A 477 20.94 -21.43 -11.89
N GLY A 478 19.92 -20.69 -12.34
CA GLY A 478 20.08 -19.52 -13.22
C GLY A 478 19.89 -19.79 -14.72
N GLY A 479 19.57 -21.02 -15.13
CA GLY A 479 19.17 -21.35 -16.51
C GLY A 479 20.33 -21.64 -17.48
N ASN A 480 21.55 -21.73 -16.96
CA ASN A 480 22.74 -22.06 -17.75
C ASN A 480 22.86 -23.57 -18.00
N TRP A 481 23.24 -23.96 -19.22
CA TRP A 481 23.37 -25.36 -19.61
C TRP A 481 24.83 -25.81 -19.59
N GLN A 482 25.07 -27.05 -19.20
CA GLN A 482 26.36 -27.74 -19.31
C GLN A 482 26.15 -29.12 -19.93
N TYR A 483 27.21 -29.69 -20.50
CA TYR A 483 27.23 -31.05 -21.01
C TYR A 483 28.30 -31.86 -20.29
N VAL A 484 27.91 -33.02 -19.77
CA VAL A 484 28.78 -33.95 -19.06
C VAL A 484 29.04 -35.14 -19.96
N LEU A 485 30.32 -35.44 -20.16
CA LEU A 485 30.80 -36.60 -20.91
C LEU A 485 31.85 -37.34 -20.08
N GLY A 486 31.64 -38.63 -19.83
CA GLY A 486 32.54 -39.45 -19.02
C GLY A 486 32.69 -38.92 -17.60
N GLY A 487 31.60 -38.41 -17.01
CA GLY A 487 31.60 -37.82 -15.67
C GLY A 487 32.31 -36.47 -15.53
N ASN A 488 32.77 -35.88 -16.64
CA ASN A 488 33.42 -34.57 -16.66
C ASN A 488 32.60 -33.60 -17.50
N ARG A 489 32.51 -32.33 -17.09
CA ARG A 489 31.98 -31.30 -18.00
C ARG A 489 32.96 -31.07 -19.15
N VAL A 490 32.42 -30.80 -20.32
CA VAL A 490 33.22 -30.43 -21.48
C VAL A 490 33.36 -28.91 -21.61
N THR A 491 34.50 -28.44 -22.10
CA THR A 491 34.78 -27.04 -22.41
C THR A 491 35.13 -26.89 -23.90
N GLY A 492 35.07 -25.66 -24.42
CA GLY A 492 35.38 -25.38 -25.83
C GLY A 492 34.35 -25.94 -26.82
N TRP A 493 34.79 -26.18 -28.06
CA TRP A 493 33.96 -26.73 -29.12
C TRP A 493 33.65 -28.21 -28.89
N ASN A 494 32.35 -28.54 -28.87
CA ASN A 494 31.89 -29.91 -28.65
C ASN A 494 30.83 -30.30 -29.68
N PHE A 495 31.02 -31.45 -30.33
CA PHE A 495 30.05 -32.02 -31.26
C PHE A 495 29.17 -33.02 -30.54
N ILE A 496 27.93 -32.62 -30.26
CA ILE A 496 26.97 -33.35 -29.43
C ILE A 496 25.71 -33.60 -30.26
N ASN A 497 25.31 -34.86 -30.41
CA ASN A 497 24.08 -35.26 -31.13
C ASN A 497 23.95 -34.63 -32.53
N GLY A 498 25.05 -34.55 -33.28
CA GLY A 498 25.04 -34.03 -34.66
C GLY A 498 25.15 -32.51 -34.77
N ARG A 499 25.38 -31.78 -33.67
CA ARG A 499 25.48 -30.31 -33.66
C ARG A 499 26.71 -29.84 -32.89
N TRP A 500 27.27 -28.71 -33.32
CA TRP A 500 28.38 -28.05 -32.63
C TRP A 500 27.87 -27.08 -31.58
N TYR A 501 28.46 -27.11 -30.39
CA TYR A 501 28.21 -26.21 -29.28
C TYR A 501 29.52 -25.61 -28.81
N TRP A 502 29.48 -24.35 -28.36
CA TRP A 502 30.60 -23.71 -27.69
C TRP A 502 30.34 -23.64 -26.18
N MET A 503 31.20 -24.30 -25.42
CA MET A 503 31.23 -24.20 -23.96
C MET A 503 32.35 -23.24 -23.56
N ASP A 504 32.06 -22.30 -22.66
CA ASP A 504 33.09 -21.39 -22.16
C ASP A 504 34.14 -22.12 -21.29
N SER A 505 35.10 -21.36 -20.74
CA SER A 505 36.15 -21.90 -19.86
C SER A 505 35.61 -22.57 -18.59
N PHE A 506 34.34 -22.30 -18.24
CA PHE A 506 33.65 -22.89 -17.11
C PHE A 506 32.72 -24.05 -17.49
N GLY A 507 32.66 -24.39 -18.79
CA GLY A 507 31.81 -25.43 -19.35
C GLY A 507 30.34 -25.05 -19.48
N MET A 508 30.03 -23.74 -19.44
CA MET A 508 28.69 -23.24 -19.69
C MET A 508 28.47 -23.03 -21.19
N MET A 509 27.36 -23.56 -21.70
CA MET A 509 26.95 -23.44 -23.08
C MET A 509 26.61 -21.98 -23.42
N GLN A 510 27.29 -21.44 -24.42
CA GLN A 510 27.08 -20.07 -24.87
C GLN A 510 25.95 -19.97 -25.91
N LYS A 511 25.40 -18.76 -26.03
CA LYS A 511 24.39 -18.38 -27.02
C LYS A 511 24.77 -17.04 -27.64
N GLY A 512 24.31 -16.77 -28.86
CA GLY A 512 24.62 -15.55 -29.58
C GLY A 512 26.04 -15.51 -30.14
N TRP A 513 26.60 -14.31 -30.30
CA TRP A 513 27.93 -14.11 -30.86
C TRP A 513 29.04 -14.52 -29.89
N VAL A 514 29.99 -15.34 -30.36
CA VAL A 514 31.22 -15.68 -29.62
C VAL A 514 32.45 -15.50 -30.53
N ASN A 515 33.60 -15.22 -29.92
CA ASN A 515 34.86 -15.03 -30.63
C ASN A 515 36.01 -15.88 -30.06
N PRO A 516 35.90 -17.23 -30.06
CA PRO A 516 37.00 -18.08 -29.67
C PRO A 516 38.15 -17.99 -30.69
N ASN A 517 39.37 -17.74 -30.19
CA ASN A 517 40.61 -17.73 -30.97
C ASN A 517 40.59 -16.75 -32.17
N GLY A 518 39.88 -15.62 -32.05
CA GLY A 518 39.93 -14.53 -33.04
C GLY A 518 39.04 -14.73 -34.28
N SER A 519 38.17 -15.74 -34.30
CA SER A 519 37.12 -15.89 -35.32
C SER A 519 35.73 -15.74 -34.68
N TRP A 520 34.83 -15.01 -35.32
CA TRP A 520 33.45 -14.87 -34.88
C TRP A 520 32.58 -16.05 -35.31
N TYR A 521 31.71 -16.49 -34.42
CA TYR A 521 30.69 -17.53 -34.64
C TYR A 521 29.39 -17.08 -34.01
N TYR A 522 28.27 -17.61 -34.48
CA TYR A 522 26.96 -17.38 -33.89
C TYR A 522 26.35 -18.69 -33.39
N LEU A 523 25.96 -18.73 -32.12
CA LEU A 523 25.23 -19.86 -31.54
C LEU A 523 23.75 -19.49 -31.45
N ASN A 524 22.88 -20.35 -31.97
CA ASN A 524 21.45 -20.18 -31.95
C ASN A 524 20.89 -20.16 -30.51
N TYR A 525 19.59 -19.91 -30.37
CA TYR A 525 18.90 -19.90 -29.07
C TYR A 525 19.09 -21.19 -28.26
N ASN A 526 19.21 -22.33 -28.96
CA ASN A 526 19.45 -23.65 -28.36
C ASN A 526 20.95 -23.95 -28.15
N GLY A 527 21.84 -23.01 -28.48
CA GLY A 527 23.29 -23.12 -28.34
C GLY A 527 24.02 -23.77 -29.52
N ASP A 528 23.29 -24.36 -30.49
CA ASP A 528 23.91 -24.94 -31.66
C ASP A 528 24.48 -23.88 -32.62
N MET A 529 25.66 -24.17 -33.18
CA MET A 529 26.39 -23.29 -34.08
C MET A 529 25.64 -23.08 -35.41
N ALA A 530 25.44 -21.82 -35.78
CA ALA A 530 24.84 -21.43 -37.04
C ALA A 530 25.83 -21.52 -38.22
N THR A 531 25.30 -21.83 -39.40
CA THR A 531 26.03 -21.84 -40.68
C THR A 531 25.16 -21.19 -41.77
N GLY A 532 25.75 -20.82 -42.90
CA GLY A 532 25.09 -20.14 -44.00
C GLY A 532 24.67 -18.70 -43.69
N TRP A 533 23.69 -18.20 -44.44
CA TRP A 533 23.09 -16.87 -44.25
C TRP A 533 22.26 -16.79 -42.98
N GLN A 534 22.53 -15.82 -42.12
CA GLN A 534 21.82 -15.58 -40.87
C GLN A 534 21.34 -14.13 -40.80
N ASN A 535 20.05 -13.94 -40.51
CA ASN A 535 19.49 -12.62 -40.23
C ASN A 535 19.47 -12.41 -38.71
N ILE A 536 20.36 -11.53 -38.23
CA ILE A 536 20.54 -11.25 -36.81
C ILE A 536 20.30 -9.77 -36.60
N ASN A 537 19.25 -9.43 -35.86
CA ASN A 537 18.83 -8.05 -35.59
C ASN A 537 18.68 -7.19 -36.86
N GLY A 538 18.10 -7.75 -37.92
CA GLY A 538 17.83 -7.04 -39.16
C GLY A 538 19.02 -6.90 -40.11
N LYS A 539 20.18 -7.47 -39.77
CA LYS A 539 21.37 -7.52 -40.62
C LYS A 539 21.66 -8.95 -41.06
N TRP A 540 22.09 -9.12 -42.31
CA TRP A 540 22.48 -10.41 -42.85
C TRP A 540 23.97 -10.64 -42.63
N TYR A 541 24.33 -11.84 -42.17
CA TYR A 541 25.70 -12.32 -41.98
C TYR A 541 25.86 -13.65 -42.71
N TYR A 542 27.07 -13.97 -43.16
CA TYR A 542 27.37 -15.29 -43.71
C TYR A 542 28.36 -16.03 -42.81
N LEU A 543 27.94 -17.18 -42.31
CA LEU A 543 28.74 -18.09 -41.50
C LEU A 543 29.13 -19.27 -42.40
N ARG A 544 30.42 -19.59 -42.51
CA ARG A 544 30.89 -20.73 -43.31
C ARG A 544 30.38 -22.06 -42.76
N GLU A 545 30.64 -23.15 -43.47
CA GLU A 545 30.36 -24.52 -42.98
C GLU A 545 31.10 -24.83 -41.68
N ASP A 546 32.30 -24.27 -41.48
CA ASP A 546 33.03 -24.36 -40.20
C ASP A 546 32.54 -23.35 -39.15
N GLY A 547 31.43 -22.65 -39.41
CA GLY A 547 30.77 -21.69 -38.53
C GLY A 547 31.40 -20.31 -38.45
N LYS A 548 32.57 -20.10 -39.08
CA LYS A 548 33.26 -18.80 -39.03
C LYS A 548 32.51 -17.76 -39.84
N MET A 549 32.31 -16.59 -39.25
CA MET A 549 31.77 -15.42 -39.94
C MET A 549 32.75 -14.93 -41.01
N LEU A 550 32.25 -14.70 -42.22
CA LEU A 550 33.01 -14.06 -43.28
C LEU A 550 32.91 -12.53 -43.24
N THR A 551 33.93 -11.91 -43.81
CA THR A 551 33.93 -10.51 -44.25
C THR A 551 34.38 -10.48 -45.71
N GLY A 552 34.08 -9.39 -46.42
CA GLY A 552 34.41 -9.24 -47.83
C GLY A 552 33.41 -9.91 -48.79
N TRP A 553 33.89 -10.26 -49.99
CA TRP A 553 33.06 -10.82 -51.06
C TRP A 553 32.70 -12.29 -50.81
N VAL A 554 31.43 -12.63 -50.98
CA VAL A 554 30.87 -13.99 -50.86
C VAL A 554 30.19 -14.37 -52.17
N ASP A 555 30.55 -15.52 -52.74
CA ASP A 555 29.85 -16.14 -53.87
C ASP A 555 28.86 -17.19 -53.35
N ASP A 556 27.57 -16.91 -53.48
CA ASP A 556 26.50 -17.86 -53.20
C ASP A 556 25.86 -18.29 -54.52
N ARG A 557 26.32 -19.44 -55.03
CA ARG A 557 25.81 -20.09 -56.25
C ARG A 557 25.81 -19.19 -57.49
N GLY A 558 26.87 -18.40 -57.68
CA GLY A 558 27.07 -17.50 -58.81
C GLY A 558 26.57 -16.07 -58.59
N THR A 559 25.91 -15.81 -57.45
CA THR A 559 25.49 -14.48 -57.02
C THR A 559 26.46 -13.95 -55.97
N TRP A 560 27.03 -12.77 -56.21
CA TRP A 560 28.01 -12.18 -55.31
C TRP A 560 27.38 -11.19 -54.34
N TYR A 561 27.83 -11.23 -53.09
CA TYR A 561 27.45 -10.33 -52.01
C TYR A 561 28.70 -9.78 -51.35
N TYR A 562 28.59 -8.63 -50.66
CA TYR A 562 29.70 -8.07 -49.88
C TYR A 562 29.31 -7.92 -48.42
N LEU A 563 30.17 -8.40 -47.52
CA LEU A 563 30.07 -8.24 -46.07
C LEU A 563 31.11 -7.22 -45.61
N ASP A 564 30.71 -6.24 -44.81
CA ASP A 564 31.62 -5.23 -44.29
C ASP A 564 32.57 -5.80 -43.21
N TYR A 565 33.39 -4.94 -42.60
CA TYR A 565 34.34 -5.34 -41.55
C TYR A 565 33.66 -5.92 -40.29
N SER A 566 32.38 -5.58 -40.06
CA SER A 566 31.56 -6.15 -38.99
C SER A 566 30.92 -7.49 -39.37
N GLY A 567 31.08 -7.92 -40.64
CA GLY A 567 30.46 -9.10 -41.23
C GLY A 567 29.04 -8.87 -41.74
N ALA A 568 28.50 -7.65 -41.63
CA ALA A 568 27.15 -7.34 -42.07
C ALA A 568 27.10 -7.15 -43.60
N MET A 569 26.12 -7.77 -44.24
CA MET A 569 25.88 -7.61 -45.67
C MET A 569 25.45 -6.19 -45.99
N VAL A 570 26.12 -5.59 -46.95
CA VAL A 570 25.75 -4.27 -47.47
C VAL A 570 24.80 -4.41 -48.67
N SER A 571 23.94 -3.42 -48.86
CA SER A 571 22.94 -3.39 -49.94
C SER A 571 22.69 -1.96 -50.40
N ASN A 572 22.16 -1.77 -51.61
CA ASN A 572 21.88 -0.46 -52.20
C ASN A 572 23.10 0.48 -52.20
N THR A 573 24.26 -0.06 -52.54
CA THR A 573 25.52 0.71 -52.52
C THR A 573 26.51 0.20 -53.56
N THR A 574 27.67 0.85 -53.68
CA THR A 574 28.77 0.44 -54.55
C THR A 574 30.00 0.10 -53.71
N VAL A 575 30.58 -1.07 -53.92
CA VAL A 575 31.80 -1.52 -53.24
C VAL A 575 32.88 -1.81 -54.28
N ASN A 576 34.03 -1.15 -54.20
CA ASN A 576 35.16 -1.33 -55.14
C ASN A 576 34.75 -1.26 -56.63
N GLY A 577 33.79 -0.39 -56.96
CA GLY A 577 33.26 -0.24 -58.33
C GLY A 577 32.11 -1.19 -58.71
N TYR A 578 31.74 -2.14 -57.86
CA TYR A 578 30.66 -3.10 -58.09
C TYR A 578 29.37 -2.66 -57.41
N ARG A 579 28.27 -2.55 -58.17
CA ARG A 579 26.98 -2.03 -57.68
C ARG A 579 26.11 -3.15 -57.10
N LEU A 580 25.70 -3.00 -55.85
CA LEU A 580 24.90 -3.97 -55.10
C LEU A 580 23.45 -3.49 -55.00
N GLY A 581 22.50 -4.37 -55.34
CA GLY A 581 21.06 -4.09 -55.30
C GLY A 581 20.48 -4.03 -53.88
N SER A 582 19.16 -3.84 -53.78
CA SER A 582 18.44 -3.74 -52.50
C SER A 582 18.46 -5.02 -51.68
N ASN A 583 18.68 -6.17 -52.32
CA ASN A 583 18.88 -7.47 -51.68
C ASN A 583 20.36 -7.79 -51.42
N GLY A 584 21.28 -6.85 -51.65
CA GLY A 584 22.73 -7.02 -51.48
C GLY A 584 23.43 -7.76 -52.62
N ALA A 585 22.70 -8.28 -53.61
CA ALA A 585 23.30 -8.99 -54.73
C ALA A 585 24.01 -8.03 -55.70
N TRP A 586 25.18 -8.44 -56.18
CA TRP A 586 25.91 -7.73 -57.23
C TRP A 586 25.12 -7.72 -58.54
N ILE A 587 24.85 -6.52 -59.04
CA ILE A 587 24.25 -6.27 -60.34
C ILE A 587 25.39 -6.27 -61.37
N ARG A 588 25.45 -7.35 -62.14
CA ARG A 588 26.41 -7.51 -63.25
C ARG A 588 26.17 -6.51 -64.37
#